data_AF-A0A524Q7C9-F1
#
_entry.id   AF-A0A524Q7C9-F1
#
_cell.length_a   1.000
_cell.length_b   1.000
_cell.length_c   1.000
_cell.angle_alpha   90.00
_cell.angle_beta   90.00
_cell.angle_gamma   90.00
#
_symmetry.space_group_name_H-M   'P 1'
#
loop_
_entity.id
_entity.type
_entity.pdbx_description
1 polymer ?
#
loop_
_entity_poly.entity_id
_entity_poly.type
_entity_poly.pdbx_seq_one_letter_code
_entity_poly.pdbx_strand_id
1 'polypeptide(L)'
;MGGFSAHANRDGLLAWVGEIRNPDLKVFIVHGEERSAQAFAGTLKKELGLSPHVPDWGEKIDLSTMQSEHIVSGKPKLSERTDSEMELLSQSLKDLIEKYNLLKNRNKTVEIRKIREDINDLRKMISMIIDEM
;
A
#
# COMPACT_ATOMS: atom_id res chain seq x y z
N MET A 1 30.05 17.55 10.40
CA MET A 1 29.47 17.02 11.65
C MET A 1 27.97 16.92 11.48
N GLY A 2 27.45 15.74 11.15
CA GLY A 2 26.00 15.48 11.09
C GLY A 2 25.55 14.95 12.45
N GLY A 3 25.03 15.83 13.30
CA GLY A 3 24.84 15.53 14.74
C GLY A 3 23.45 15.89 15.27
N PHE A 4 22.43 15.94 14.41
CA PHE A 4 21.04 16.23 14.82
C PHE A 4 20.07 15.07 14.53
N SER A 5 20.56 13.94 14.03
CA SER A 5 19.76 12.72 13.90
C SER A 5 20.14 11.75 15.02
N ALA A 6 19.14 11.21 15.71
CA ALA A 6 19.34 10.16 16.73
C ALA A 6 19.63 8.78 16.10
N HIS A 7 19.64 8.67 14.77
CA HIS A 7 19.91 7.42 14.07
C HIS A 7 21.42 7.19 13.91
N ALA A 8 21.85 5.95 14.18
CA ALA A 8 23.20 5.52 13.87
C ALA A 8 23.46 5.63 12.35
N ASN A 9 24.68 5.99 11.99
CA ASN A 9 25.12 5.92 10.60
C ASN A 9 25.40 4.46 10.19
N ARG A 10 25.70 4.23 8.91
CA ARG A 10 26.00 2.90 8.35
C ARG A 10 27.08 2.16 9.15
N ASP A 11 28.18 2.84 9.47
CA ASP A 11 29.33 2.21 10.11
C ASP A 11 29.02 1.86 11.58
N GLY A 12 28.24 2.69 12.27
CA GLY A 12 27.73 2.41 13.61
C GLY A 12 26.77 1.22 13.64
N LEU A 13 25.86 1.11 12.66
CA LEU A 13 24.99 -0.07 12.52
C LEU A 13 25.79 -1.33 12.21
N LEU A 14 26.79 -1.24 11.32
CA LEU A 14 27.65 -2.38 10.98
C LEU A 14 28.43 -2.89 12.21
N ALA A 15 29.03 -1.97 12.97
CA ALA A 15 29.73 -2.31 14.22
C ALA A 15 28.79 -2.95 15.23
N TRP A 16 27.59 -2.39 15.41
CA TRP A 16 26.58 -2.93 16.33
C TRP A 16 26.16 -4.36 15.99
N VAL A 17 25.89 -4.66 14.71
CA VAL A 17 25.54 -6.02 14.28
C VAL A 17 26.71 -6.99 14.46
N GLY A 18 27.95 -6.54 14.21
CA GLY A 18 29.15 -7.36 14.34
C GLY A 18 29.43 -7.87 15.76
N GLU A 19 28.92 -7.18 16.80
CA GLU A 19 29.08 -7.59 18.20
C GLU A 19 28.10 -8.71 18.62
N ILE A 20 27.08 -9.00 17.81
CA ILE A 20 26.07 -10.02 18.13
C ILE A 20 26.64 -11.42 17.91
N ARG A 21 26.90 -12.13 19.01
CA ARG A 21 27.41 -13.52 18.98
C ARG A 21 26.27 -14.52 18.92
N ASN A 22 25.73 -14.76 17.73
CA ASN A 22 24.77 -15.82 17.46
C ASN A 22 25.02 -16.43 16.07
N PRO A 23 25.39 -17.72 15.96
CA PRO A 23 25.61 -18.36 14.66
C PRO A 23 24.34 -18.49 13.81
N ASP A 24 23.16 -18.53 14.44
CA ASP A 24 21.87 -18.65 13.77
C ASP A 24 21.19 -17.29 13.57
N LEU A 25 21.95 -16.18 13.67
CA LEU A 25 21.43 -14.83 13.59
C LEU A 25 20.68 -14.61 12.25
N LYS A 26 19.41 -14.22 12.37
CA LYS A 26 18.58 -13.75 11.26
C LYS A 26 18.41 -12.25 11.39
N VAL A 27 18.63 -11.54 10.29
CA VAL A 27 18.61 -10.08 10.26
C VAL A 27 17.54 -9.63 9.27
N PHE A 28 16.65 -8.76 9.73
CA PHE A 28 15.65 -8.10 8.89
C PHE A 28 15.94 -6.60 8.89
N ILE A 29 16.12 -6.01 7.71
CA ILE A 29 16.36 -4.57 7.56
C ILE A 29 15.03 -3.92 7.22
N VAL A 30 14.54 -3.11 8.16
CA VAL A 30 13.29 -2.37 8.03
C VAL A 30 13.54 -0.88 8.25
N HIS A 31 12.54 -0.06 8.00
CA HIS A 31 12.56 1.38 8.24
C HIS A 31 13.76 2.11 7.60
N GLY A 32 13.66 2.31 6.29
CA GLY A 32 14.61 3.07 5.49
C GLY A 32 14.13 3.15 4.05
N GLU A 33 14.75 4.01 3.24
CA GLU A 33 14.50 3.98 1.80
C GLU A 33 14.97 2.65 1.22
N GLU A 34 14.22 2.11 0.26
CA GLU A 34 14.46 0.80 -0.35
C GLU A 34 15.92 0.64 -0.81
N ARG A 35 16.44 1.63 -1.53
CA ARG A 35 17.84 1.62 -2.02
C ARG A 35 18.86 1.58 -0.88
N SER A 36 18.62 2.32 0.20
CA SER A 36 19.51 2.35 1.36
C SER A 36 19.48 1.03 2.13
N ALA A 37 18.30 0.44 2.31
CA ALA A 37 18.14 -0.86 2.95
C ALA A 37 18.84 -1.97 2.16
N GLN A 38 18.64 -2.02 0.83
CA GLN A 38 19.29 -2.99 -0.06
C GLN A 38 20.82 -2.81 -0.09
N ALA A 39 21.30 -1.57 -0.12
CA ALA A 39 22.75 -1.29 -0.06
C ALA A 39 23.36 -1.73 1.29
N PHE A 40 22.65 -1.54 2.40
CA PHE A 40 23.11 -2.00 3.71
C PHE A 40 23.07 -3.53 3.83
N ALA A 41 22.06 -4.18 3.25
CA ALA A 41 21.98 -5.64 3.14
C ALA A 41 23.22 -6.23 2.45
N GLY A 42 23.60 -5.65 1.31
CA GLY A 42 24.82 -6.02 0.60
C GLY A 42 26.10 -5.79 1.43
N THR A 43 26.12 -4.74 2.24
CA THR A 43 27.25 -4.45 3.15
C THR A 43 27.39 -5.52 4.23
N LEU A 44 26.30 -5.89 4.91
CA LEU A 44 26.31 -6.95 5.93
C LEU A 44 26.73 -8.31 5.34
N LYS A 45 26.31 -8.61 4.11
CA LYS A 45 26.72 -9.83 3.42
C LYS A 45 28.21 -9.86 3.10
N LYS A 46 28.75 -8.74 2.62
CA LYS A 46 30.16 -8.63 2.26
C LYS A 46 31.08 -8.65 3.48
N GLU A 47 30.75 -7.88 4.50
CA GLU A 47 31.66 -7.62 5.63
C GLU A 47 31.49 -8.63 6.78
N LEU A 48 30.27 -9.14 7.00
CA LEU A 48 29.96 -10.06 8.12
C LEU A 48 29.50 -11.45 7.65
N GLY A 49 29.37 -11.70 6.34
CA GLY A 49 28.89 -12.98 5.81
C GLY A 49 27.41 -13.27 6.08
N LEU A 50 26.66 -12.29 6.59
CA LEU A 50 25.24 -12.45 6.93
C LEU A 50 24.36 -12.39 5.68
N SER A 51 23.22 -13.06 5.70
CA SER A 51 22.21 -12.95 4.63
C SER A 51 20.95 -12.25 5.19
N PRO A 52 21.00 -10.92 5.37
CA PRO A 52 19.86 -10.16 5.84
C PRO A 52 18.73 -10.13 4.80
N HIS A 53 17.50 -10.11 5.28
CA HIS A 53 16.31 -9.96 4.46
C HIS A 53 15.79 -8.52 4.53
N VAL A 54 15.41 -7.94 3.40
CA VAL A 54 14.74 -6.63 3.33
C VAL A 54 13.28 -6.93 3.00
N PRO A 55 12.36 -6.86 3.97
CA PRO A 55 10.99 -7.25 3.70
C PRO A 55 10.28 -6.31 2.75
N ASP A 56 9.44 -6.87 1.90
CA ASP A 56 8.52 -6.09 1.07
C ASP A 56 7.28 -5.69 1.88
N TRP A 57 6.59 -4.63 1.42
CA TRP A 57 5.34 -4.22 2.03
C TRP A 57 4.29 -5.32 1.87
N GLY A 58 3.65 -5.73 2.97
CA GLY A 58 2.69 -6.83 3.00
C GLY A 58 3.31 -8.22 3.07
N GLU A 59 4.63 -8.34 3.17
CA GLU A 59 5.28 -9.63 3.37
C GLU A 59 5.07 -10.15 4.81
N LYS A 60 4.76 -11.45 4.93
CA LYS A 60 4.67 -12.20 6.17
C LYS A 60 5.75 -13.28 6.16
N ILE A 61 6.51 -13.36 7.26
CA ILE A 61 7.63 -14.29 7.36
C ILE A 61 7.40 -15.16 8.60
N ASP A 62 7.34 -16.48 8.41
CA ASP A 62 7.32 -17.43 9.51
C ASP A 62 8.73 -17.54 10.11
N LEU A 63 8.90 -17.15 11.37
CA LEU A 63 10.20 -17.15 12.03
C LEU A 63 10.72 -18.55 12.41
N SER A 64 9.89 -19.58 12.34
CA SER A 64 10.31 -20.97 12.59
C SER A 64 10.85 -21.65 11.33
N THR A 65 10.24 -21.37 10.18
CA THR A 65 10.60 -21.98 8.89
C THR A 65 11.40 -21.05 7.98
N MET A 66 11.41 -19.74 8.29
CA MET A 66 11.90 -18.65 7.43
C MET A 66 11.22 -18.62 6.06
N GLN A 67 10.03 -19.22 5.95
CA GLN A 67 9.23 -19.11 4.73
C GLN A 67 8.62 -17.72 4.67
N SER A 68 8.85 -17.07 3.53
CA SER A 68 8.21 -15.82 3.17
C SER A 68 6.96 -16.11 2.37
N GLU A 69 5.85 -15.58 2.86
CA GLU A 69 4.60 -15.47 2.13
C GLU A 69 4.35 -13.98 1.96
N HIS A 70 4.25 -13.49 0.72
CA HIS A 70 3.57 -12.23 0.56
C HIS A 70 2.12 -12.45 0.97
N ILE A 71 1.65 -11.73 1.99
CA ILE A 71 0.23 -11.46 2.05
C ILE A 71 0.01 -10.72 0.74
N VAL A 72 -0.59 -11.43 -0.20
CA VAL A 72 -1.26 -10.79 -1.31
C VAL A 72 -2.37 -9.99 -0.65
N SER A 73 -2.03 -8.82 -0.07
CA SER A 73 -2.83 -7.65 -0.32
C SER A 73 -2.98 -7.68 -1.82
N GLY A 74 -4.20 -7.85 -2.30
CA GLY A 74 -4.47 -7.68 -3.70
C GLY A 74 -3.65 -6.48 -4.18
N LYS A 75 -2.71 -6.72 -5.09
CA LYS A 75 -3.00 -6.15 -6.38
C LYS A 75 -4.23 -6.93 -6.77
N PRO A 76 -5.45 -6.35 -6.67
CA PRO A 76 -6.45 -6.87 -7.57
C PRO A 76 -5.71 -6.86 -8.92
N LYS A 77 -5.84 -7.90 -9.75
CA LYS A 77 -5.50 -7.69 -11.17
C LYS A 77 -6.06 -6.32 -11.54
N LEU A 78 -5.38 -5.51 -12.37
CA LEU A 78 -5.93 -4.19 -12.74
C LEU A 78 -7.44 -4.34 -13.08
N SER A 79 -7.80 -5.46 -13.72
CA SER A 79 -9.18 -5.96 -13.87
C SER A 79 -9.99 -6.11 -12.58
N GLU A 80 -9.56 -6.82 -11.53
CA GLU A 80 -10.32 -6.99 -10.27
C GLU A 80 -10.55 -5.68 -9.49
N ARG A 81 -9.62 -4.72 -9.59
CA ARG A 81 -9.76 -3.38 -8.97
C ARG A 81 -10.78 -2.59 -9.76
N THR A 82 -10.60 -2.56 -11.08
CA THR A 82 -11.55 -1.97 -12.00
C THR A 82 -12.93 -2.65 -11.90
N ASP A 83 -13.02 -3.96 -11.69
CA ASP A 83 -14.27 -4.70 -11.55
C ASP A 83 -15.01 -4.27 -10.27
N SER A 84 -14.28 -4.15 -9.16
CA SER A 84 -14.83 -3.66 -7.89
C SER A 84 -15.28 -2.20 -7.99
N GLU A 85 -14.50 -1.35 -8.64
CA GLU A 85 -14.83 0.06 -8.89
C GLU A 85 -16.04 0.20 -9.85
N MET A 86 -16.13 -0.64 -10.87
CA MET A 86 -17.26 -0.72 -11.80
C MET A 86 -18.53 -1.21 -11.12
N GLU A 87 -18.43 -2.15 -10.18
CA GLU A 87 -19.58 -2.62 -9.39
C GLU A 87 -20.12 -1.54 -8.47
N LEU A 88 -19.24 -0.80 -7.77
CA LEU A 88 -19.62 0.36 -6.95
C LEU A 88 -20.27 1.47 -7.80
N LEU A 89 -19.72 1.76 -8.98
CA LEU A 89 -20.29 2.73 -9.91
C LEU A 89 -21.66 2.28 -10.42
N SER A 90 -21.81 1.00 -10.75
CA SER A 90 -23.07 0.41 -11.21
C SER A 90 -24.15 0.48 -10.14
N GLN A 91 -23.81 0.22 -8.88
CA GLN A 91 -24.75 0.33 -7.76
C GLN A 91 -25.16 1.79 -7.54
N SER A 92 -24.21 2.72 -7.56
CA SER A 92 -24.48 4.15 -7.38
C SER A 92 -25.37 4.71 -8.50
N LEU A 93 -25.18 4.25 -9.74
CA LEU A 93 -26.05 4.60 -10.87
C LEU A 93 -27.47 4.03 -10.69
N LYS A 94 -27.61 2.79 -10.22
CA LYS A 94 -28.92 2.21 -9.92
C LYS A 94 -29.66 3.04 -8.87
N ASP A 95 -28.98 3.36 -7.76
CA ASP A 95 -29.55 4.15 -6.67
C ASP A 95 -29.97 5.55 -7.16
N LEU A 96 -29.16 6.17 -8.00
CA LEU A 96 -29.46 7.47 -8.59
C LEU A 96 -30.69 7.41 -9.52
N ILE A 97 -30.80 6.37 -10.35
CA ILE A 97 -31.95 6.16 -11.23
C ILE A 97 -33.22 5.92 -10.41
N GLU A 98 -33.15 5.11 -9.35
CA GLU A 98 -34.27 4.87 -8.45
C GLU A 98 -34.71 6.18 -7.77
N LYS A 99 -33.76 6.93 -7.21
CA LYS A 99 -33.99 8.23 -6.60
C LYS A 99 -34.60 9.21 -7.59
N TYR A 100 -34.10 9.26 -8.83
CA TYR A 100 -34.67 10.08 -9.89
C TYR A 100 -36.12 9.69 -10.20
N ASN A 101 -36.43 8.40 -10.35
CA ASN A 101 -37.78 7.92 -10.63
C ASN A 101 -38.76 8.23 -9.48
N LEU A 102 -38.32 8.08 -8.24
CA LEU A 102 -39.10 8.45 -7.05
C LEU A 102 -39.43 9.95 -7.02
N LEU A 103 -38.47 10.79 -7.43
CA LEU A 103 -38.64 12.25 -7.42
C LEU A 103 -39.41 12.78 -8.62
N LYS A 104 -39.25 12.15 -9.79
CA LYS A 104 -40.07 12.41 -10.99
C LYS A 104 -41.56 12.22 -10.69
N ASN A 105 -41.93 11.19 -9.93
CA ASN A 105 -43.32 10.93 -9.57
C ASN A 105 -43.89 11.90 -8.52
N ARG A 106 -43.05 12.72 -7.86
CA ARG A 106 -43.45 13.59 -6.74
C ARG A 106 -43.55 15.08 -7.09
N ASN A 107 -43.28 15.51 -8.33
CA ASN A 107 -43.36 16.92 -8.78
C ASN A 107 -42.63 17.94 -7.87
N LYS A 108 -41.50 17.57 -7.25
CA LYS A 108 -40.74 18.45 -6.34
C LYS A 108 -39.43 18.93 -6.98
N THR A 109 -39.46 20.13 -7.55
CA THR A 109 -38.32 20.82 -8.20
C THR A 109 -37.10 21.02 -7.29
N VAL A 110 -37.30 21.06 -5.96
CA VAL A 110 -36.23 21.32 -4.97
C VAL A 110 -35.26 20.13 -4.82
N GLU A 111 -35.67 18.90 -5.17
CA GLU A 111 -34.82 17.71 -5.01
C GLU A 111 -33.95 17.40 -6.24
N ILE A 112 -34.21 18.08 -7.37
CA ILE A 112 -33.38 18.00 -8.59
C ILE A 112 -31.95 18.52 -8.31
N ARG A 113 -31.80 19.46 -7.38
CA ARG A 113 -30.47 19.98 -6.99
C ARG A 113 -29.60 18.92 -6.32
N LYS A 114 -30.19 18.05 -5.48
CA LYS A 114 -29.48 16.95 -4.82
C LYS A 114 -29.05 15.88 -5.82
N ILE A 115 -29.91 15.56 -6.79
CA ILE A 115 -29.56 14.66 -7.91
C ILE A 115 -28.37 15.23 -8.69
N ARG A 116 -28.29 16.55 -8.90
CA ARG A 116 -27.17 17.18 -9.59
C ARG A 116 -25.85 17.05 -8.81
N GLU A 117 -25.90 17.12 -7.49
CA GLU A 117 -24.74 16.90 -6.61
C GLU A 117 -24.27 15.44 -6.73
N ASP A 118 -25.18 14.46 -6.63
CA ASP A 118 -24.87 13.04 -6.79
C ASP A 118 -24.27 12.71 -8.18
N ILE A 119 -24.78 13.33 -9.25
CA ILE A 119 -24.22 13.19 -10.62
C ILE A 119 -22.79 13.71 -10.71
N ASN A 120 -22.48 14.82 -10.04
CA ASN A 120 -21.13 15.38 -10.06
C ASN A 120 -20.14 14.49 -9.31
N ASP A 121 -20.56 13.84 -8.24
CA ASP A 121 -19.72 12.91 -7.48
C ASP A 121 -19.43 11.64 -8.29
N LEU A 122 -20.41 11.12 -9.03
CA LEU A 122 -20.18 10.03 -9.98
C LEU A 122 -19.20 10.44 -11.09
N ARG A 123 -19.28 11.68 -11.58
CA ARG A 123 -18.34 12.18 -12.59
C ARG A 123 -16.91 12.22 -12.08
N LYS A 124 -16.70 12.56 -10.80
CA LYS A 124 -15.37 12.54 -10.18
C LYS A 124 -14.86 11.11 -10.01
N MET A 125 -15.70 10.19 -9.54
CA MET A 125 -15.33 8.77 -9.44
C MET A 125 -14.90 8.18 -10.79
N ILE A 126 -15.64 8.47 -11.86
CA ILE A 126 -15.28 8.03 -13.22
C ILE A 126 -13.95 8.63 -13.67
N SER A 127 -13.70 9.93 -13.39
CA SER A 127 -12.42 10.57 -13.73
C SER A 127 -11.25 9.90 -13.03
N MET A 128 -11.39 9.57 -11.73
CA MET A 128 -10.36 8.90 -10.94
C MET A 128 -10.03 7.51 -11.51
N ILE A 129 -11.03 6.76 -11.99
CA ILE A 129 -10.81 5.45 -12.60
C ILE A 129 -10.06 5.59 -13.92
N ILE A 130 -10.41 6.57 -14.75
CA ILE A 130 -9.77 6.80 -16.07
C ILE A 130 -8.31 7.26 -15.90
N ASP A 131 -8.01 8.10 -14.91
CA ASP A 131 -6.67 8.64 -14.67
C ASP A 131 -5.70 7.58 -14.11
N GLU A 132 -6.22 6.48 -13.55
CA GLU A 132 -5.44 5.36 -12.99
C GLU A 132 -5.22 4.18 -13.97
N MET A 133 -5.82 4.23 -15.17
CA MET A 133 -5.65 3.24 -16.26
C MET A 133 -4.49 3.61 -17.19
#